data_AF-A0A7W5VIE9-F1
#
_entry.id   AF-A0A7W5VIE9-F1
#
_cell.length_a   1.000
_cell.length_b   1.000
_cell.length_c   1.000
_cell.angle_alpha   90.00
_cell.angle_beta   90.00
_cell.angle_gamma   90.00
#
_symmetry.space_group_name_H-M   'P 1'
#
loop_
_entity.id
_entity.type
_entity.pdbx_description
1 polymer ?
#
loop_
_entity_poly.entity_id
_entity_poly.type
_entity_poly.pdbx_seq_one_letter_code
_entity_poly.pdbx_strand_id
1 'polypeptide(L)'
;MVHMEGGFQTEYGTMLQQLAYVSFQELATRISHRNTGRASGDPTCERLLAKIAADENLHMLFYRNLLKAAFDLDPNQTMRAITDVVTTFQMPGSTIEGFTRKAMIIAHEGIYDLRLHLDDVLMPVLRQWAVFDKSDLDGDGAKARDELAAFLEKTDATAARFVERREERRARAAAMR
;
A
#
# COMPACT_ATOMS: atom_id res chain seq x y z
N MET A 1 -3.53 -25.42 -4.89
CA MET A 1 -3.05 -25.79 -3.55
C MET A 1 -1.62 -25.34 -3.29
N VAL A 2 -0.71 -25.35 -4.29
CA VAL A 2 0.70 -24.94 -4.16
C VAL A 2 0.94 -23.66 -3.33
N HIS A 3 0.20 -22.58 -3.57
CA HIS A 3 0.37 -21.34 -2.79
C HIS A 3 -0.08 -21.48 -1.31
N MET A 4 -1.16 -22.23 -1.06
CA MET A 4 -1.63 -22.52 0.30
C MET A 4 -0.64 -23.41 1.08
N GLU A 5 0.08 -24.29 0.37
CA GLU A 5 1.09 -25.19 0.96
C GLU A 5 2.45 -24.50 1.14
N GLY A 6 2.80 -23.56 0.25
CA GLY A 6 4.05 -22.80 0.34
C GLY A 6 4.03 -21.70 1.41
N GLY A 7 2.84 -21.24 1.80
CA GLY A 7 2.68 -20.16 2.78
C GLY A 7 3.20 -18.81 2.29
N PHE A 8 3.27 -17.86 3.22
CA PHE A 8 3.86 -16.54 3.01
C PHE A 8 4.63 -16.14 4.27
N GLN A 9 5.85 -15.66 4.08
CA GLN A 9 6.69 -15.16 5.16
C GLN A 9 7.17 -13.76 4.77
N THR A 10 6.94 -12.79 5.65
CA THR A 10 7.52 -11.45 5.49
C THR A 10 8.98 -11.46 5.94
N GLU A 11 9.79 -10.57 5.39
CA GLU A 11 11.17 -10.34 5.86
C GLU A 11 11.20 -9.55 7.20
N TYR A 12 10.03 -9.15 7.70
CA TYR A 12 9.88 -8.30 8.88
C TYR A 12 10.03 -9.10 10.18
N GLY A 13 11.18 -8.95 10.83
CA GLY A 13 11.53 -9.68 12.05
C GLY A 13 11.03 -9.04 13.35
N THR A 14 10.56 -7.79 13.32
CA THR A 14 10.15 -7.05 14.52
C THR A 14 8.66 -6.78 14.57
N MET A 15 8.11 -6.66 15.78
CA MET A 15 6.70 -6.32 15.98
C MET A 15 6.31 -5.00 15.31
N LEU A 16 7.16 -3.97 15.39
CA LEU A 16 6.88 -2.67 14.77
C LEU A 16 6.82 -2.75 13.23
N GLN A 17 7.74 -3.51 12.61
CA GLN A 17 7.69 -3.73 11.17
C GLN A 17 6.44 -4.52 10.77
N GLN A 18 6.04 -5.53 11.55
CA GLN A 18 4.80 -6.26 11.27
C GLN A 18 3.57 -5.35 11.40
N LEU A 19 3.48 -4.52 12.44
CA LEU A 19 2.41 -3.53 12.60
C LEU A 19 2.38 -2.50 11.47
N ALA A 20 3.55 -2.04 11.01
CA ALA A 20 3.66 -1.14 9.86
C ALA A 20 3.17 -1.83 8.58
N TYR A 21 3.61 -3.07 8.34
CA TYR A 21 3.20 -3.84 7.17
C TYR A 21 1.68 -3.98 7.08
N VAL A 22 1.03 -4.45 8.15
CA VAL A 22 -0.42 -4.65 8.15
C VAL A 22 -1.17 -3.31 8.09
N SER A 23 -0.65 -2.22 8.66
CA SER A 23 -1.30 -0.90 8.55
C SER A 23 -1.45 -0.45 7.09
N PHE A 24 -0.41 -0.63 6.26
CA PHE A 24 -0.48 -0.30 4.83
C PHE A 24 -1.25 -1.36 4.04
N GLN A 25 -1.05 -2.64 4.36
CA GLN A 25 -1.67 -3.74 3.64
C GLN A 25 -3.20 -3.74 3.78
N GLU A 26 -3.74 -3.44 4.96
CA GLU A 26 -5.19 -3.36 5.20
C GLU A 26 -5.85 -2.19 4.45
N LEU A 27 -5.16 -1.04 4.36
CA LEU A 27 -5.67 0.06 3.54
C LEU A 27 -5.62 -0.28 2.04
N ALA A 28 -4.56 -0.95 1.60
CA ALA A 28 -4.44 -1.42 0.23
C ALA A 28 -5.56 -2.40 -0.15
N THR A 29 -5.88 -3.37 0.71
CA THR A 29 -6.98 -4.32 0.46
C THR A 29 -8.32 -3.62 0.48
N ARG A 30 -8.57 -2.71 1.42
CA ARG A 30 -9.78 -1.87 1.42
C ARG A 30 -10.02 -1.19 0.07
N ILE A 31 -9.00 -0.54 -0.49
CA ILE A 31 -9.09 0.17 -1.78
C ILE A 31 -9.30 -0.82 -2.92
N SER A 32 -8.53 -1.91 -2.95
CA SER A 32 -8.65 -2.95 -3.96
C SER A 32 -10.05 -3.59 -3.97
N HIS A 33 -10.62 -3.93 -2.82
CA HIS A 33 -11.97 -4.48 -2.69
C HIS A 33 -13.02 -3.48 -3.18
N ARG A 34 -12.95 -2.21 -2.74
CA ARG A 34 -13.89 -1.17 -3.18
C ARG A 34 -13.85 -0.97 -4.69
N ASN A 35 -12.66 -0.90 -5.27
CA ASN A 35 -12.50 -0.67 -6.71
C ASN A 35 -12.91 -1.91 -7.52
N THR A 36 -12.61 -3.11 -7.03
CA THR A 36 -13.07 -4.38 -7.64
C THR A 36 -14.60 -4.47 -7.65
N GLY A 37 -15.26 -4.08 -6.56
CA GLY A 37 -16.72 -4.03 -6.49
C GLY A 37 -17.33 -3.17 -7.58
N ARG A 38 -16.80 -1.95 -7.77
CA ARG A 38 -17.24 -1.04 -8.83
C ARG A 38 -16.94 -1.59 -10.23
N ALA A 39 -15.73 -2.12 -10.43
CA ALA A 39 -15.30 -2.68 -11.71
C ALA A 39 -16.13 -3.91 -12.13
N SER A 40 -16.74 -4.61 -11.18
CA SER A 40 -17.55 -5.80 -11.48
C SER A 40 -18.82 -5.50 -12.28
N GLY A 41 -19.37 -4.28 -12.18
CA GLY A 41 -20.67 -3.93 -12.77
C GLY A 41 -21.87 -4.70 -12.19
N ASP A 42 -21.68 -5.51 -11.16
CA ASP A 42 -22.74 -6.28 -10.48
C ASP A 42 -23.05 -5.65 -9.11
N PRO A 43 -24.28 -5.15 -8.88
CA PRO A 43 -24.69 -4.59 -7.60
C PRO A 43 -24.53 -5.55 -6.41
N THR A 44 -24.62 -6.86 -6.63
CA THR A 44 -24.45 -7.86 -5.57
C THR A 44 -22.99 -8.00 -5.17
N CYS A 45 -22.10 -8.14 -6.15
CA CYS A 45 -20.66 -8.13 -5.94
C CYS A 45 -20.19 -6.82 -5.27
N GLU A 46 -20.68 -5.66 -5.72
CA GLU A 46 -20.34 -4.37 -5.12
C GLU A 46 -20.74 -4.30 -3.64
N ARG A 47 -21.97 -4.73 -3.28
CA ARG A 47 -22.41 -4.78 -1.87
C ARG A 47 -21.58 -5.75 -1.02
N LEU A 48 -21.18 -6.89 -1.58
CA LEU A 48 -20.34 -7.87 -0.90
C LEU A 48 -18.96 -7.26 -0.58
N LEU A 49 -18.29 -6.73 -1.61
CA LEU A 49 -16.95 -6.18 -1.47
C LEU A 49 -16.92 -4.89 -0.64
N ALA A 50 -18.00 -4.12 -0.62
CA ALA A 50 -18.15 -2.99 0.28
C ALA A 50 -18.17 -3.40 1.76
N LYS A 51 -18.76 -4.56 2.10
CA LYS A 51 -18.72 -5.10 3.48
C LYS A 51 -17.30 -5.51 3.86
N ILE A 52 -16.61 -6.26 2.99
CA ILE A 52 -15.21 -6.65 3.21
C ILE A 52 -14.35 -5.39 3.40
N ALA A 53 -14.46 -4.40 2.50
CA ALA A 53 -13.73 -3.15 2.61
C ALA A 53 -14.03 -2.35 3.90
N ALA A 54 -15.22 -2.53 4.50
CA ALA A 54 -15.54 -1.93 5.79
C ALA A 54 -14.78 -2.62 6.93
N ASP A 55 -14.64 -3.95 6.89
CA ASP A 55 -13.84 -4.71 7.85
C ASP A 55 -12.35 -4.34 7.75
N GLU A 56 -11.79 -4.31 6.54
CA GLU A 56 -10.38 -3.90 6.33
C GLU A 56 -10.11 -2.48 6.83
N ASN A 57 -11.12 -1.59 6.77
CA ASN A 57 -11.01 -0.25 7.35
C ASN A 57 -10.87 -0.30 8.88
N LEU A 58 -11.60 -1.18 9.55
CA LEU A 58 -11.51 -1.35 11.00
C LEU A 58 -10.14 -1.93 11.40
N HIS A 59 -9.65 -2.92 10.65
CA HIS A 59 -8.30 -3.48 10.84
C HIS A 59 -7.21 -2.41 10.68
N MET A 60 -7.27 -1.67 9.59
CA MET A 60 -6.35 -0.56 9.31
C MET A 60 -6.36 0.46 10.45
N LEU A 61 -7.54 0.89 10.92
CA LEU A 61 -7.64 1.86 12.01
C LEU A 61 -7.02 1.32 13.31
N PHE A 62 -7.21 0.03 13.61
CA PHE A 62 -6.62 -0.62 14.77
C PHE A 62 -5.09 -0.57 14.72
N TYR A 63 -4.48 -1.10 13.65
CA TYR A 63 -3.01 -1.14 13.55
C TYR A 63 -2.38 0.25 13.46
N ARG A 64 -3.03 1.17 12.76
CA ARG A 64 -2.59 2.55 12.65
C ARG A 64 -2.57 3.26 14.01
N ASN A 65 -3.55 2.98 14.87
CA ASN A 65 -3.59 3.53 16.21
C ASN A 65 -2.51 2.92 17.12
N LEU A 66 -2.18 1.63 16.94
CA LEU A 66 -1.06 1.00 17.64
C LEU A 66 0.28 1.65 17.27
N LEU A 67 0.53 1.93 15.99
CA LEU A 67 1.75 2.63 15.58
C LEU A 67 1.79 4.09 16.03
N LYS A 68 0.64 4.74 16.13
CA LYS A 68 0.58 6.06 16.77
C LYS A 68 1.08 6.00 18.22
N ALA A 69 0.60 5.02 18.99
CA ALA A 69 1.07 4.81 20.35
C ALA A 69 2.56 4.39 20.40
N ALA A 70 3.04 3.64 19.41
CA ALA A 70 4.45 3.30 19.31
C ALA A 70 5.34 4.54 19.08
N PHE A 71 4.90 5.50 18.26
CA PHE A 71 5.59 6.78 18.10
C PHE A 71 5.68 7.58 19.40
N ASP A 72 4.67 7.48 20.28
CA ASP A 72 4.69 8.16 21.59
C ASP A 72 5.69 7.50 22.57
N LEU A 73 6.07 6.23 22.33
CA LEU A 73 6.98 5.46 23.18
C LEU A 73 8.43 5.49 22.67
N ASP A 74 8.62 5.24 21.37
CA ASP A 74 9.93 5.26 20.71
C ASP A 74 9.77 5.75 19.27
N PRO A 75 9.92 7.07 19.04
CA PRO A 75 9.69 7.65 17.73
C PRO A 75 10.74 7.21 16.70
N ASN A 76 11.99 7.00 17.12
CA ASN A 76 13.08 6.64 16.23
C ASN A 76 12.94 5.21 15.71
N GLN A 77 12.70 4.25 16.60
CA GLN A 77 12.51 2.85 16.22
C GLN A 77 11.24 2.68 15.37
N THR A 78 10.18 3.40 15.69
CA THR A 78 8.93 3.38 14.92
C THR A 78 9.12 3.97 13.54
N MET A 79 9.83 5.10 13.41
CA MET A 79 10.16 5.72 12.13
C MET A 79 10.97 4.76 11.24
N ARG A 80 11.99 4.11 11.82
CA ARG A 80 12.81 3.13 11.10
C ARG A 80 11.98 1.97 10.57
N ALA A 81 11.13 1.38 11.42
CA ALA A 81 10.27 0.27 11.02
C ALA A 81 9.31 0.63 9.88
N ILE A 82 8.73 1.84 9.91
CA ILE A 82 7.87 2.33 8.83
C ILE A 82 8.66 2.50 7.54
N THR A 83 9.83 3.13 7.58
CA THR A 83 10.65 3.31 6.39
C THR A 83 11.08 1.97 5.78
N ASP A 84 11.48 0.99 6.61
CA ASP A 84 11.84 -0.35 6.12
C ASP A 84 10.68 -0.99 5.36
N VAL A 85 9.49 -0.96 5.95
CA VAL A 85 8.29 -1.55 5.34
C VAL A 85 7.92 -0.82 4.05
N VAL A 86 7.86 0.52 4.05
CA VAL A 86 7.43 1.28 2.87
C VAL A 86 8.40 1.08 1.71
N THR A 87 9.70 1.04 1.98
CA THR A 87 10.74 0.91 0.94
C THR A 87 10.86 -0.51 0.38
N THR A 88 10.37 -1.52 1.11
CA THR A 88 10.47 -2.95 0.74
C THR A 88 9.11 -3.63 0.57
N PHE A 89 8.01 -2.87 0.60
CA PHE A 89 6.66 -3.44 0.67
C PHE A 89 6.40 -4.44 -0.45
N GLN A 90 5.92 -5.63 -0.07
CA GLN A 90 5.49 -6.66 -1.01
C GLN A 90 4.04 -7.08 -0.75
N MET A 91 3.28 -7.21 -1.83
CA MET A 91 1.94 -7.80 -1.77
C MET A 91 2.05 -9.26 -1.30
N PRO A 92 1.20 -9.73 -0.37
CA PRO A 92 1.30 -11.09 0.17
C PRO A 92 1.06 -12.17 -0.90
N GLY A 93 0.35 -11.83 -1.98
CA GLY A 93 0.16 -12.70 -3.14
C GLY A 93 1.33 -12.73 -4.13
N SER A 94 2.47 -12.08 -3.85
CA SER A 94 3.60 -11.95 -4.80
C SER A 94 4.17 -13.29 -5.27
N THR A 95 4.02 -14.34 -4.46
CA THR A 95 4.46 -15.71 -4.75
C THR A 95 3.45 -16.54 -5.54
N ILE A 96 2.26 -15.99 -5.85
CA ILE A 96 1.26 -16.67 -6.67
C ILE A 96 1.79 -16.82 -8.11
N GLU A 97 1.61 -18.01 -8.69
CA GLU A 97 1.99 -18.24 -10.09
C GLU A 97 1.29 -17.24 -11.03
N GLY A 98 2.09 -16.58 -11.87
CA GLY A 98 1.59 -15.55 -12.79
C GLY A 98 1.14 -14.26 -12.10
N PHE A 99 1.52 -14.02 -10.83
CA PHE A 99 1.14 -12.81 -10.09
C PHE A 99 1.43 -11.53 -10.86
N THR A 100 2.64 -11.38 -11.42
CA THR A 100 3.02 -10.18 -12.19
C THR A 100 2.05 -9.90 -13.33
N ARG A 101 1.61 -10.95 -14.04
CA ARG A 101 0.62 -10.81 -15.13
C ARG A 101 -0.73 -10.35 -14.60
N LYS A 102 -1.20 -10.94 -13.49
CA LYS A 102 -2.46 -10.58 -12.83
C LYS A 102 -2.41 -9.14 -12.32
N ALA A 103 -1.32 -8.75 -11.66
CA ALA A 103 -1.08 -7.39 -11.15
C ALA A 103 -1.11 -6.35 -12.28
N MET A 104 -0.51 -6.65 -13.44
CA MET A 104 -0.57 -5.76 -14.60
C MET A 104 -2.00 -5.58 -15.15
N ILE A 105 -2.81 -6.64 -15.15
CA ILE A 105 -4.22 -6.54 -15.55
C ILE A 105 -4.99 -5.66 -14.57
N ILE A 106 -4.86 -5.92 -13.26
CA ILE A 106 -5.49 -5.14 -12.18
C ILE A 106 -5.12 -3.64 -12.30
N ALA A 107 -3.85 -3.33 -12.58
CA ALA A 107 -3.37 -1.96 -12.74
C ALA A 107 -3.90 -1.28 -14.01
N HIS A 108 -4.03 -2.02 -15.12
CA HIS A 108 -4.60 -1.50 -16.37
C HIS A 108 -6.10 -1.21 -16.26
N GLU A 109 -6.84 -2.05 -15.52
CA GLU A 109 -8.24 -1.83 -15.19
C GLU A 109 -8.45 -0.73 -14.13
N GLY A 110 -7.37 -0.19 -13.56
CA GLY A 110 -7.45 0.88 -12.55
C GLY A 110 -8.00 0.40 -11.21
N ILE A 111 -7.95 -0.90 -10.93
CA ILE A 111 -8.39 -1.47 -9.66
C ILE A 111 -7.36 -1.17 -8.57
N TYR A 112 -6.08 -1.43 -8.87
CA TYR A 112 -4.96 -1.16 -7.98
C TYR A 112 -3.66 -1.03 -8.77
N ASP A 113 -2.97 0.10 -8.61
CA ASP A 113 -1.68 0.38 -9.24
C ASP A 113 -0.77 1.16 -8.29
N LEU A 114 0.45 1.46 -8.74
CA LEU A 114 1.44 2.18 -7.92
C LEU A 114 1.00 3.61 -7.58
N ARG A 115 0.24 4.28 -8.46
CA ARG A 115 -0.27 5.63 -8.22
C ARG A 115 -1.32 5.60 -7.11
N LEU A 116 -2.27 4.67 -7.17
CA LEU A 116 -3.25 4.44 -6.11
C LEU A 116 -2.58 4.02 -4.80
N HIS A 117 -1.56 3.16 -4.85
CA HIS A 117 -0.82 2.79 -3.64
C HIS A 117 -0.14 4.00 -3.00
N LEU A 118 0.51 4.86 -3.79
CA LEU A 118 1.13 6.06 -3.25
C LEU A 118 0.08 7.03 -2.65
N ASP A 119 -0.91 7.42 -3.45
CA ASP A 119 -1.80 8.53 -3.15
C ASP A 119 -2.89 8.14 -2.13
N ASP A 120 -3.40 6.92 -2.20
CA ASP A 120 -4.53 6.46 -1.39
C ASP A 120 -4.12 5.53 -0.24
N VAL A 121 -2.90 4.97 -0.24
CA VAL A 121 -2.39 4.09 0.84
C VAL A 121 -1.27 4.75 1.63
N LEU A 122 -0.11 4.98 0.99
CA LEU A 122 1.09 5.42 1.69
C LEU A 122 0.92 6.83 2.25
N MET A 123 0.60 7.81 1.40
CA MET A 123 0.52 9.20 1.81
C MET A 123 -0.55 9.46 2.89
N PRO A 124 -1.77 8.90 2.83
CA PRO A 124 -2.77 9.12 3.88
C PRO A 124 -2.36 8.55 5.24
N VAL A 125 -1.74 7.37 5.26
CA VAL A 125 -1.28 6.73 6.50
C VAL A 125 -0.09 7.50 7.09
N LEU A 126 0.89 7.88 6.27
CA LEU A 126 2.04 8.67 6.71
C LEU A 126 1.64 10.07 7.21
N ARG A 127 0.68 10.72 6.56
CA ARG A 127 0.11 12.01 7.03
C ARG A 127 -0.58 11.87 8.38
N GLN A 128 -1.29 10.75 8.62
CA GLN A 128 -1.98 10.55 9.89
C GLN A 128 -1.02 10.52 11.09
N TRP A 129 0.22 10.05 10.90
CA TRP A 129 1.27 10.07 11.92
C TRP A 129 2.15 11.32 11.88
N ALA A 130 1.91 12.22 10.93
CA ALA A 130 2.69 13.44 10.71
C ALA A 130 4.21 13.18 10.61
N VAL A 131 4.61 12.09 9.95
CA VAL A 131 6.00 11.58 9.98
C VAL A 131 7.06 12.61 9.53
N PHE A 132 6.68 13.53 8.64
CA PHE A 132 7.57 14.58 8.14
C PHE A 132 7.63 15.82 9.04
N ASP A 133 6.64 16.00 9.91
CA ASP A 133 6.54 17.13 10.83
C ASP A 133 7.07 16.77 12.23
N LYS A 134 7.51 15.53 12.44
CA LYS A 134 8.09 15.06 13.70
C LYS A 134 9.42 15.76 13.99
N SER A 135 9.48 16.41 15.15
CA SER A 135 10.66 17.12 15.68
C SER A 135 11.43 16.32 16.72
N ASP A 136 10.90 15.18 17.14
CA ASP A 136 11.42 14.27 18.17
C ASP A 136 12.24 13.10 17.60
N LEU A 137 12.65 13.21 16.34
CA LEU A 137 13.51 12.24 15.66
C LEU A 137 14.98 12.67 15.71
N ASP A 138 15.86 11.73 16.03
CA ASP A 138 17.31 11.90 16.00
C ASP A 138 17.99 10.67 15.38
N GLY A 139 19.32 10.72 15.25
CA GLY A 139 20.13 9.59 14.80
C GLY A 139 19.55 8.81 13.62
N ASP A 140 19.24 7.54 13.86
CA ASP A 140 18.67 6.63 12.85
C ASP A 140 17.23 6.98 12.45
N GLY A 141 16.40 7.52 13.35
CA GLY A 141 15.04 7.93 13.03
C GLY A 141 14.98 9.12 12.08
N ALA A 142 15.84 10.13 12.29
CA ALA A 142 15.96 11.25 11.36
C ALA A 142 16.44 10.80 9.98
N LYS A 143 17.44 9.91 9.92
CA LYS A 143 17.92 9.30 8.68
C LYS A 143 16.83 8.49 7.98
N ALA A 144 16.04 7.70 8.73
CA ALA A 144 14.93 6.92 8.20
C ALA A 144 13.84 7.81 7.57
N ARG A 145 13.57 8.99 8.13
CA ARG A 145 12.65 9.97 7.55
C ARG A 145 13.15 10.48 6.20
N ASP A 146 14.44 10.79 6.10
CA ASP A 146 15.03 11.32 4.87
C ASP A 146 15.08 10.23 3.77
N GLU A 147 15.38 8.99 4.12
CA GLU A 147 15.28 7.83 3.22
C GLU A 147 13.85 7.62 2.72
N LEU A 148 12.86 7.73 3.61
CA LEU A 148 11.45 7.64 3.23
C LEU A 148 11.06 8.74 2.24
N ALA A 149 11.46 9.99 2.51
CA ALA A 149 11.17 11.11 1.63
C ALA A 149 11.73 10.88 0.22
N ALA A 150 13.00 10.47 0.12
CA ALA A 150 13.65 10.17 -1.16
C ALA A 150 12.97 9.00 -1.90
N PHE A 151 12.54 7.96 -1.18
CA PHE A 151 11.81 6.85 -1.77
C PHE A 151 10.44 7.27 -2.31
N LEU A 152 9.70 8.09 -1.58
CA LEU A 152 8.38 8.57 -2.01
C LEU A 152 8.50 9.46 -3.26
N GLU A 153 9.51 10.33 -3.34
CA GLU A 153 9.77 11.16 -4.52
C GLU A 153 10.05 10.29 -5.76
N LYS A 154 10.93 9.29 -5.62
CA LYS A 154 11.22 8.34 -6.70
C LYS A 154 9.97 7.54 -7.11
N THR A 155 9.16 7.15 -6.13
CA THR A 155 7.93 6.39 -6.35
C THR A 155 6.90 7.23 -7.10
N ASP A 156 6.75 8.51 -6.75
CA ASP A 156 5.89 9.46 -7.44
C ASP A 156 6.28 9.61 -8.92
N ALA A 157 7.57 9.84 -9.19
CA ALA A 157 8.07 9.94 -10.56
C ALA A 157 7.87 8.65 -11.38
N THR A 158 7.88 7.49 -10.72
CA THR A 158 7.60 6.19 -11.36
C THR A 158 6.11 6.03 -11.64
N ALA A 159 5.28 6.36 -10.66
CA ALA A 159 3.82 6.29 -10.75
C ALA A 159 3.29 7.25 -11.83
N ALA A 160 3.82 8.47 -11.93
CA ALA A 160 3.45 9.44 -12.96
C ALA A 160 3.69 8.89 -14.38
N ARG A 161 4.89 8.34 -14.62
CA ARG A 161 5.24 7.72 -15.90
C ARG A 161 4.37 6.51 -16.25
N PHE A 162 3.96 5.73 -15.25
CA PHE A 162 3.05 4.61 -15.47
C PHE A 162 1.66 5.09 -15.92
N VAL A 163 1.11 6.11 -15.25
CA VAL A 163 -0.19 6.69 -15.60
C VAL A 163 -0.17 7.28 -17.00
N GLU A 164 0.84 8.09 -17.33
CA GLU A 164 1.02 8.67 -18.68
C GLU A 164 0.95 7.59 -19.77
N ARG A 165 1.76 6.52 -19.64
CA ARG A 165 1.77 5.40 -20.60
C ARG A 165 0.43 4.66 -20.68
N ARG A 166 -0.29 4.53 -19.56
CA ARG A 166 -1.61 3.90 -19.54
C ARG A 166 -2.61 4.72 -20.33
N GLU A 167 -2.63 6.04 -20.13
CA GLU A 167 -3.54 6.95 -20.83
C GLU A 167 -3.21 7.03 -22.32
N GLU A 168 -1.93 7.09 -22.71
CA GLU A 168 -1.51 6.99 -24.11
C GLU A 168 -2.01 5.71 -24.78
N ARG A 169 -1.90 4.57 -24.09
CA ARG A 169 -2.37 3.28 -24.61
C ARG A 169 -3.89 3.27 -24.77
N ARG A 170 -4.63 3.84 -23.82
CA ARG A 170 -6.09 3.98 -23.89
C ARG A 170 -6.50 4.87 -25.07
N ALA A 171 -5.83 6.01 -25.25
CA ALA A 171 -6.07 6.92 -26.37
C ALA A 171 -5.81 6.25 -27.73
N ARG A 172 -4.70 5.51 -27.86
CA ARG A 172 -4.40 4.74 -29.08
C ARG A 172 -5.45 3.68 -29.38
N ALA A 173 -5.90 2.94 -28.36
CA ALA A 173 -6.93 1.91 -28.52
C ALA A 173 -8.29 2.52 -28.89
N ALA A 174 -8.62 3.71 -28.37
CA ALA A 174 -9.84 4.44 -28.72
C ALA A 174 -9.79 4.97 -30.16
N ALA A 175 -8.63 5.43 -30.64
CA ALA A 175 -8.45 5.90 -32.02
C ALA A 175 -8.48 4.78 -33.08
N MET A 176 -8.33 3.52 -32.68
CA MET A 176 -8.41 2.34 -33.55
C MET A 176 -9.82 1.70 -33.58
N ARG A 177 -10.77 2.22 -32.79
CA ARG A 177 -12.17 1.79 -32.78
C ARG A 177 -13.02 2.74 -33.61
#